data_AF-A0A8H7BVQ9-F1
#
_entry.id   AF-A0A8H7BVQ9-F1
#
_cell.length_a   1.000
_cell.length_b   1.000
_cell.length_c   1.000
_cell.angle_alpha   90.00
_cell.angle_beta   90.00
_cell.angle_gamma   90.00
#
_symmetry.space_group_name_H-M   'P 1'
#
loop_
_entity.id
_entity.type
_entity.pdbx_description
1 polymer ?
#
loop_
_entity_poly.entity_id
_entity_poly.type
_entity_poly.pdbx_seq_one_letter_code
_entity_poly.pdbx_strand_id
1 'polypeptide(L)'
;MARSIYTWLAILSLTAVVHAAGEEDVFEWQPEIHHAFRPEERMPPAWFSQLFAIVVLTPWLILTAGWFSLGLTPFKVLSELKTGSANRAISVLAFLGSLIAVEYLFYLYWTKLNLFQTLGYLAPLSVLVYATGQRALTQVQIRRKASK
;
A
#
# COMPACT_ATOMS: atom_id res chain seq x y z
N MET A 1 -28.24 -1.78 -68.82
CA MET A 1 -27.79 -1.58 -67.42
C MET A 1 -26.55 -2.38 -67.08
N ALA A 2 -26.50 -3.69 -67.36
CA ALA A 2 -25.36 -4.56 -67.02
C ALA A 2 -23.99 -4.14 -67.60
N ARG A 3 -23.91 -3.70 -68.87
CA ARG A 3 -22.64 -3.27 -69.50
C ARG A 3 -21.94 -2.10 -68.78
N SER A 4 -22.71 -1.19 -68.17
CA SER A 4 -22.17 -0.04 -67.43
C SER A 4 -21.56 -0.48 -66.08
N ILE A 5 -22.15 -1.47 -65.43
CA ILE A 5 -21.63 -2.03 -64.17
C ILE A 5 -20.30 -2.73 -64.42
N TYR A 6 -20.17 -3.47 -65.52
CA TYR A 6 -18.90 -4.10 -65.88
C TYR A 6 -17.81 -3.08 -66.21
N THR A 7 -18.13 -1.97 -66.88
CA THR A 7 -17.14 -0.91 -67.12
C THR A 7 -16.73 -0.20 -65.83
N TRP A 8 -17.66 0.03 -64.90
CA TRP A 8 -17.35 0.63 -63.60
C TRP A 8 -16.51 -0.29 -62.72
N LEU A 9 -16.81 -1.58 -62.68
CA LEU A 9 -15.99 -2.58 -61.98
C LEU A 9 -14.60 -2.72 -62.59
N ALA A 10 -14.50 -2.70 -63.94
CA ALA A 10 -13.21 -2.73 -64.62
C ALA A 10 -12.37 -1.49 -64.30
N ILE A 11 -12.97 -0.29 -64.32
CA ILE A 11 -12.29 0.95 -63.93
C ILE A 11 -11.88 0.89 -62.45
N LEU A 12 -12.76 0.45 -61.55
CA LEU A 12 -12.46 0.30 -60.13
C LEU A 12 -11.28 -0.65 -59.91
N SER A 13 -11.22 -1.77 -60.64
CA SER A 13 -10.12 -2.73 -60.57
C SER A 13 -8.81 -2.20 -61.17
N LEU A 14 -8.88 -1.36 -62.20
CA LEU A 14 -7.72 -0.71 -62.82
C LEU A 14 -7.16 0.44 -61.97
N THR A 15 -8.01 1.12 -61.20
CA THR A 15 -7.59 2.24 -60.32
C THR A 15 -7.28 1.81 -58.90
N ALA A 16 -7.72 0.63 -58.48
CA ALA A 16 -7.39 0.07 -57.17
C ALA A 16 -5.94 -0.44 -57.19
N VAL A 17 -4.99 0.48 -57.01
CA VAL A 17 -3.62 0.13 -56.66
C VAL A 17 -3.65 -0.39 -55.22
N VAL A 18 -3.98 -1.66 -55.07
CA VAL A 18 -3.75 -2.39 -53.82
C VAL A 18 -2.24 -2.44 -53.67
N HIS A 19 -1.70 -1.61 -52.78
CA HIS A 19 -0.34 -1.78 -52.26
C HIS A 19 -0.35 -3.02 -51.35
N ALA A 20 -0.45 -4.20 -51.97
CA ALA A 20 -0.07 -5.44 -51.32
C ALA A 20 1.44 -5.35 -51.11
N ALA A 21 1.91 -5.66 -49.90
CA ALA A 21 3.34 -5.82 -49.64
C ALA A 21 3.92 -6.79 -50.69
N GLY A 22 4.96 -6.35 -51.40
CA GLY A 22 5.38 -6.88 -52.70
C GLY A 22 5.51 -8.40 -52.79
N GLU A 23 5.18 -8.95 -53.95
CA GLU A 23 5.25 -10.38 -54.29
C GLU A 23 6.65 -10.81 -54.79
N GLU A 24 7.58 -9.85 -54.85
CA GLU A 24 8.96 -10.03 -55.27
C GLU A 24 9.91 -9.50 -54.18
N ASP A 25 10.90 -10.32 -53.79
CA ASP A 25 11.96 -9.98 -52.82
C ASP A 25 12.88 -8.90 -53.45
N VAL A 26 12.37 -7.68 -53.50
CA VAL A 26 13.14 -6.50 -53.86
C VAL A 26 13.93 -6.07 -52.62
N PHE A 27 15.25 -6.28 -52.66
CA PHE A 27 16.17 -5.91 -51.58
C PHE A 27 16.37 -4.39 -51.50
N GLU A 28 15.31 -3.68 -51.15
CA GLU A 28 15.28 -2.24 -50.89
C GLU A 28 15.12 -1.95 -49.40
N TRP A 29 15.62 -0.79 -48.97
CA TRP A 29 15.49 -0.35 -47.58
C TRP A 29 14.03 0.01 -47.28
N GLN A 30 13.40 -0.71 -46.34
CA GLN A 30 12.07 -0.40 -45.88
C GLN A 30 12.07 0.83 -44.96
N PRO A 31 10.96 1.59 -44.91
CA PRO A 31 10.83 2.69 -43.97
C PRO A 31 10.96 2.17 -42.53
N GLU A 32 11.62 2.98 -41.68
CA GLU A 32 11.77 2.67 -40.26
C GLU A 32 10.40 2.68 -39.57
N ILE A 33 10.09 1.61 -38.82
CA ILE A 33 8.85 1.49 -38.05
C ILE A 33 9.04 2.14 -36.68
N HIS A 34 8.28 3.21 -36.39
CA HIS A 34 8.26 3.82 -35.07
C HIS A 34 7.14 3.23 -34.20
N HIS A 35 7.49 2.75 -33.00
CA HIS A 35 6.49 2.33 -32.02
C HIS A 35 5.79 3.54 -31.39
N ALA A 36 4.46 3.63 -31.50
CA ALA A 36 3.68 4.66 -30.83
C ALA A 36 3.37 4.23 -29.39
N PHE A 37 4.02 4.89 -28.42
CA PHE A 37 3.74 4.66 -27.00
C PHE A 37 2.37 5.19 -26.60
N ARG A 38 1.74 4.52 -25.63
CA ARG A 38 0.50 4.99 -25.01
C ARG A 38 0.77 6.34 -24.31
N PRO A 39 -0.12 7.34 -24.47
CA PRO A 39 0.02 8.59 -23.73
C PRO A 39 -0.14 8.35 -22.22
N GLU A 40 0.55 9.15 -21.42
CA GLU A 40 0.45 9.11 -19.96
C GLU A 40 -1.00 9.39 -19.49
N GLU A 41 -1.41 8.70 -18.43
CA GLU A 41 -2.72 8.93 -17.83
C GLU A 41 -2.73 10.26 -17.05
N ARG A 42 -3.79 11.06 -17.24
CA ARG A 42 -3.91 12.36 -16.58
C ARG A 42 -4.19 12.16 -15.09
N MET A 43 -3.25 12.57 -14.24
CA MET A 43 -3.43 12.58 -12.79
C MET A 43 -4.19 13.83 -12.32
N PRO A 44 -4.99 13.74 -11.24
CA PRO A 44 -5.63 14.90 -10.63
C PRO A 44 -4.59 15.87 -10.03
N PRO A 45 -4.96 17.15 -9.82
CA PRO A 45 -4.04 18.12 -9.25
C PRO A 45 -3.66 17.78 -7.80
N ALA A 46 -2.39 17.99 -7.43
CA ALA A 46 -1.85 17.55 -6.15
C ALA A 46 -2.59 18.11 -4.91
N TRP A 47 -3.08 19.36 -4.99
CA TRP A 47 -3.82 19.99 -3.89
C TRP A 47 -5.11 19.24 -3.54
N PHE A 48 -5.76 18.64 -4.54
CA PHE A 48 -6.99 17.89 -4.35
C PHE A 48 -6.70 16.60 -3.57
N SER A 49 -5.65 15.86 -3.96
CA SER A 49 -5.19 14.68 -3.22
C SER A 49 -4.76 15.01 -1.78
N GLN A 50 -4.10 16.15 -1.57
CA GLN A 50 -3.70 16.61 -0.22
C GLN A 50 -4.90 16.92 0.67
N LEU A 51 -5.94 17.55 0.13
CA LEU A 51 -7.18 17.82 0.87
C LEU A 51 -7.79 16.53 1.41
N PHE A 52 -7.94 15.51 0.56
CA PHE A 52 -8.49 14.22 0.98
C PHE A 52 -7.56 13.46 1.95
N ALA A 53 -6.24 13.58 1.80
CA ALA A 53 -5.30 13.01 2.77
C ALA A 53 -5.51 13.62 4.17
N ILE A 54 -5.76 14.93 4.27
CA ILE A 54 -6.09 15.58 5.55
C ILE A 54 -7.43 15.08 6.07
N VAL A 55 -8.45 14.95 5.21
CA VAL A 55 -9.77 14.42 5.60
C VAL A 55 -9.66 13.02 6.20
N VAL A 56 -8.83 12.14 5.64
CA VAL A 56 -8.56 10.80 6.16
C VAL A 56 -7.92 10.81 7.56
N LEU A 57 -7.18 11.87 7.92
CA LEU A 57 -6.59 12.01 9.26
C LEU A 57 -7.59 12.54 10.31
N THR A 58 -8.74 13.09 9.90
CA THR A 58 -9.72 13.68 10.82
C THR A 58 -10.29 12.73 11.88
N PRO A 59 -10.58 11.44 11.61
CA PRO A 59 -11.12 10.54 12.63
C PRO A 59 -10.12 10.31 13.78
N TRP A 60 -8.82 10.33 13.49
CA TRP A 60 -7.77 10.22 14.50
C TRP A 60 -7.73 11.45 15.42
N LEU A 61 -7.94 12.65 14.87
CA LEU A 61 -8.05 13.88 15.66
C LEU A 61 -9.28 13.86 16.56
N ILE A 62 -10.42 13.39 16.05
CA ILE A 62 -11.65 13.24 16.84
C ILE A 62 -11.45 12.22 17.97
N LEU A 63 -10.83 11.07 17.68
CA LEU A 63 -10.53 10.04 18.68
C LEU A 63 -9.65 10.58 19.81
N THR A 64 -8.57 11.28 19.46
CA THR A 64 -7.65 11.86 20.45
C THR A 64 -8.32 12.95 21.29
N ALA A 65 -9.11 13.83 20.69
CA ALA A 65 -9.92 14.80 21.42
C ALA A 65 -10.92 14.12 22.38
N GLY A 66 -11.55 13.03 21.93
CA GLY A 66 -12.44 12.22 22.74
C GLY A 66 -11.76 11.64 23.99
N TRP A 67 -10.56 11.08 23.86
CA TRP A 67 -9.77 10.61 25.00
C TRP A 67 -9.42 11.72 25.98
N PHE A 68 -9.03 12.90 25.49
CA PHE A 68 -8.77 14.05 26.36
C PHE A 68 -10.01 14.50 27.11
N SER A 69 -11.18 14.52 26.47
CA SER A 69 -12.46 14.83 27.12
C SER A 69 -12.82 13.84 28.24
N LEU A 70 -12.40 12.59 28.13
CA LEU A 70 -12.60 11.56 29.17
C LEU A 70 -11.52 11.63 30.28
N GLY A 71 -10.59 12.59 30.21
CA GLY A 71 -9.48 12.70 31.15
C GLY A 71 -8.41 11.60 30.98
N LEU A 72 -8.38 10.93 29.83
CA LEU A 72 -7.35 9.95 29.47
C LEU A 72 -6.17 10.68 28.81
N THR A 73 -5.27 11.22 29.64
CA THR A 73 -4.06 11.89 29.15
C THR A 73 -2.87 10.93 29.15
N PRO A 74 -1.87 11.12 28.24
CA PRO A 74 -0.64 10.33 28.24
C PRO A 74 0.08 10.35 29.59
N PHE A 75 0.08 11.50 30.27
CA PHE A 75 0.66 11.64 31.59
C PHE A 75 -0.04 10.76 32.64
N LYS A 76 -1.38 10.71 32.62
CA LYS A 76 -2.16 9.87 33.53
C LYS A 76 -1.83 8.39 33.30
N VAL A 77 -1.81 7.94 32.04
CA VAL A 77 -1.45 6.56 31.68
C VAL A 77 -0.05 6.21 32.16
N LEU A 78 0.93 7.10 31.96
CA LEU A 78 2.30 6.89 32.41
C LEU A 78 2.41 6.86 33.95
N SER A 79 1.65 7.72 34.64
CA SER A 79 1.62 7.73 36.10
C SER A 79 1.05 6.42 36.66
N GLU A 80 -0.06 5.92 36.10
CA GLU A 80 -0.65 4.63 36.51
C GLU A 80 0.29 3.45 36.28
N LEU A 81 1.09 3.49 35.21
CA LEU A 81 2.12 2.48 34.95
C LEU A 81 3.21 2.51 36.04
N LYS A 82 3.69 3.70 36.40
CA LYS A 82 4.75 3.92 37.41
C LYS A 82 4.31 3.62 38.86
N THR A 83 3.05 3.87 39.20
CA THR A 83 2.55 3.70 40.59
C THR A 83 2.46 2.23 41.04
N GLY A 84 2.54 1.25 40.14
CA GLY A 84 2.52 -0.17 40.54
C GLY A 84 3.89 -0.83 40.57
N SER A 85 3.89 -2.16 40.69
CA SER A 85 5.12 -2.96 40.71
C SER A 85 5.99 -2.73 39.46
N ALA A 86 7.30 -2.56 39.67
CA ALA A 86 8.29 -2.40 38.61
C ALA A 86 8.22 -3.56 37.58
N ASN A 87 7.98 -4.78 38.03
CA ASN A 87 7.86 -5.97 37.16
C ASN A 87 6.70 -5.85 36.18
N ARG A 88 5.59 -5.22 36.59
CA ARG A 88 4.44 -4.95 35.71
C ARG A 88 4.79 -3.91 34.66
N ALA A 89 5.40 -2.79 35.08
CA ALA A 89 5.80 -1.73 34.16
C ALA A 89 6.76 -2.27 33.09
N ILE A 90 7.78 -3.03 33.50
CA ILE A 90 8.74 -3.66 32.58
C ILE A 90 8.04 -4.61 31.62
N SER A 91 7.14 -5.48 32.10
CA SER A 91 6.44 -6.44 31.24
C SER A 91 5.56 -5.75 30.19
N VAL A 92 4.81 -4.71 30.59
CA VAL A 92 3.96 -3.94 29.67
C VAL A 92 4.79 -3.16 28.66
N LEU A 93 5.87 -2.51 29.10
CA LEU A 93 6.76 -1.77 28.20
C LEU A 93 7.48 -2.70 27.22
N ALA A 94 7.91 -3.88 27.66
CA ALA A 94 8.51 -4.88 26.78
C ALA A 94 7.52 -5.36 25.70
N PHE A 95 6.25 -5.58 26.07
CA PHE A 95 5.22 -5.95 25.11
C PHE A 95 4.92 -4.82 24.12
N LEU A 96 4.74 -3.58 24.59
CA LEU A 96 4.53 -2.42 23.70
C LEU A 96 5.73 -2.20 22.77
N GLY A 97 6.96 -2.33 23.29
CA GLY A 97 8.18 -2.26 22.49
C GLY A 97 8.22 -3.34 21.41
N SER A 98 7.79 -4.56 21.72
CA SER A 98 7.70 -5.64 20.74
C SER A 98 6.65 -5.38 19.65
N LEU A 99 5.50 -4.77 20.00
CA LEU A 99 4.49 -4.35 19.02
C LEU A 99 5.02 -3.23 18.12
N ILE A 100 5.70 -2.22 18.69
CA ILE A 100 6.34 -1.15 17.92
C ILE A 100 7.38 -1.73 16.95
N ALA A 101 8.15 -2.74 17.38
CA ALA A 101 9.13 -3.40 16.52
C ALA A 101 8.46 -4.12 15.34
N VAL A 102 7.32 -4.79 15.55
CA VAL A 102 6.54 -5.41 14.46
C VAL A 102 5.96 -4.37 13.51
N GLU A 103 5.38 -3.28 14.03
CA GLU A 103 4.84 -2.21 13.20
C GLU A 103 5.95 -1.54 12.37
N TYR A 104 7.10 -1.31 12.98
CA TYR A 104 8.28 -0.77 12.29
C TYR A 104 8.80 -1.74 11.22
N LEU A 105 8.76 -3.05 11.46
CA LEU A 105 9.09 -4.04 10.43
C LEU A 105 8.14 -3.95 9.23
N PHE A 106 6.84 -3.74 9.45
CA PHE A 106 5.89 -3.53 8.36
C PHE A 106 6.11 -2.22 7.61
N TYR A 107 6.52 -1.16 8.30
CA TYR A 107 6.99 0.06 7.63
C TYR A 107 8.23 -0.19 6.75
N LEU A 108 9.19 -1.00 7.22
CA LEU A 108 10.35 -1.39 6.41
C LEU A 108 9.96 -2.28 5.22
N TYR A 109 8.96 -3.15 5.38
CA TYR A 109 8.39 -3.92 4.28
C TYR A 109 7.77 -3.01 3.22
N TRP A 110 7.00 -2.02 3.62
CA TRP A 110 6.40 -1.05 2.69
C TRP A 110 7.44 -0.25 1.90
N THR A 111 8.60 0.05 2.51
CA THR A 111 9.58 0.98 1.93
C THR A 111 10.77 0.31 1.27
N LYS A 112 11.24 -0.85 1.75
CA LYS A 112 12.56 -1.40 1.40
C LYS A 112 12.66 -2.92 1.33
N LEU A 113 11.96 -3.67 2.19
CA LEU A 113 12.17 -5.12 2.32
C LEU A 113 11.32 -5.93 1.35
N ASN A 114 11.84 -7.10 0.96
CA ASN A 114 11.04 -8.09 0.26
C ASN A 114 10.23 -8.98 1.25
N LEU A 115 9.31 -9.78 0.71
CA LEU A 115 8.43 -10.62 1.51
C LEU A 115 9.21 -11.65 2.35
N PHE A 116 10.20 -12.34 1.77
CA PHE A 116 10.96 -13.39 2.47
C PHE A 116 11.84 -12.82 3.59
N GLN A 117 12.44 -11.66 3.40
CA GLN A 117 13.17 -10.93 4.45
C GLN A 117 12.24 -10.54 5.59
N THR A 118 11.08 -9.99 5.25
CA THR A 118 10.06 -9.58 6.23
C THR A 118 9.60 -10.77 7.06
N LEU A 119 9.25 -11.90 6.41
CA LEU A 119 8.89 -13.14 7.09
C LEU A 119 10.04 -13.67 7.96
N GLY A 120 11.28 -13.59 7.47
CA GLY A 120 12.48 -13.99 8.21
C GLY A 120 12.69 -13.20 9.51
N TYR A 121 12.44 -11.90 9.50
CA TYR A 121 12.50 -11.06 10.72
C TYR A 121 11.25 -11.18 11.60
N LEU A 122 10.07 -11.35 10.98
CA LEU A 122 8.80 -11.50 11.67
C LEU A 122 8.75 -12.81 12.49
N ALA A 123 9.36 -13.88 12.01
CA ALA A 123 9.39 -15.17 12.70
C ALA A 123 9.95 -15.06 14.15
N PRO A 124 11.19 -14.61 14.40
CA PRO A 124 11.69 -14.44 15.77
C PRO A 124 10.97 -13.33 16.53
N LEU A 125 10.55 -12.24 15.86
CA LEU A 125 9.77 -11.18 16.50
C LEU A 125 8.42 -11.68 17.02
N SER A 126 7.75 -12.58 16.30
CA SER A 126 6.47 -13.14 16.72
C SER A 126 6.60 -13.94 18.03
N VAL A 127 7.69 -14.69 18.19
CA VAL A 127 8.00 -15.41 19.44
C VAL A 127 8.26 -14.42 20.58
N LEU A 128 8.98 -13.33 20.31
CA LEU A 128 9.24 -12.27 21.28
C LEU A 128 7.93 -11.57 21.71
N VAL A 129 7.07 -11.21 20.76
CA VAL A 129 5.75 -10.60 21.01
C VAL A 129 4.88 -11.54 21.82
N TYR A 130 4.84 -12.82 21.48
CA TYR A 130 4.09 -13.83 22.23
C TYR A 130 4.58 -13.93 23.68
N ALA A 131 5.90 -14.07 23.89
CA ALA A 131 6.47 -14.22 25.23
C ALA A 131 6.27 -12.98 26.12
N THR A 132 6.50 -11.78 25.55
CA THR A 132 6.30 -10.51 26.28
C THR A 132 4.83 -10.22 26.52
N GLY A 133 3.95 -10.53 25.55
CA GLY A 133 2.51 -10.37 25.65
C GLY A 133 1.90 -11.24 26.74
N GLN A 134 2.26 -12.52 26.79
CA GLN A 134 1.78 -13.43 27.83
C GLN A 134 2.14 -12.92 29.25
N ARG A 135 3.37 -12.43 29.42
CA ARG A 135 3.82 -11.83 30.69
C ARG A 135 3.05 -10.55 31.01
N ALA A 136 2.91 -9.63 30.06
CA ALA A 136 2.19 -8.37 30.26
C ALA A 136 0.73 -8.60 30.65
N LEU A 137 0.02 -9.47 29.93
CA LEU A 137 -1.38 -9.82 30.19
C LEU A 137 -1.56 -10.50 31.57
N THR A 138 -0.62 -11.37 31.95
CA THR A 138 -0.61 -12.00 33.28
C THR A 138 -0.49 -10.95 34.39
N GLN A 139 0.40 -9.95 34.24
CA GLN A 139 0.55 -8.88 35.22
C GLN A 139 -0.71 -7.99 35.31
N VAL A 140 -1.39 -7.75 34.19
CA VAL A 140 -2.69 -7.05 34.17
C VAL A 140 -3.75 -7.87 34.91
N GLN A 141 -3.80 -9.18 34.72
CA GLN A 141 -4.74 -10.07 35.41
C GLN A 141 -4.47 -10.12 36.93
N ILE A 142 -3.21 -10.21 37.36
CA ILE A 142 -2.83 -10.20 38.78
C ILE A 142 -3.32 -8.92 39.45
N ARG A 143 -3.12 -7.75 38.83
CA ARG A 143 -3.63 -6.47 39.36
C ARG A 143 -5.15 -6.49 39.52
N ARG A 144 -5.89 -7.02 38.54
CA ARG A 144 -7.36 -7.09 38.59
C ARG A 144 -7.85 -7.99 39.72
N LYS A 145 -7.17 -9.12 39.96
CA LYS A 145 -7.48 -10.02 41.06
C LYS A 145 -7.16 -9.41 42.42
N ALA A 146 -6.06 -8.69 42.55
CA ALA A 146 -5.70 -8.00 43.79
C ALA A 146 -6.62 -6.81 44.15
N SER A 147 -7.39 -6.32 43.17
CA SER A 147 -8.34 -5.21 43.35
C SER A 147 -9.77 -5.68 43.66
N LYS A 148 -10.04 -6.98 43.59
CA LYS A 148 -11.31 -7.60 44.02
C LYS A 148 -11.14 -8.18 45.42
#